data_AF-A0A3B9LZT1-F1
#
_entry.id   AF-A0A3B9LZT1-F1
#
_cell.length_a   1.000
_cell.length_b   1.000
_cell.length_c   1.000
_cell.angle_alpha   90.00
_cell.angle_beta   90.00
_cell.angle_gamma   90.00
#
_symmetry.space_group_name_H-M   'P 1'
#
loop_
_entity.id
_entity.type
_entity.pdbx_description
1 polymer ?
#
loop_
_entity_poly.entity_id
_entity_poly.type
_entity_poly.pdbx_seq_one_letter_code
_entity_poly.pdbx_strand_id
1 'polypeptide(L)' 'VPGEMRGIKLCQRFFTYMRGALILAREYRPLRAGLPGNDDAGTMSSWYVWNAVGLYPNSGQPYYYIGSPLFHRA' A
#
# COMPACT_ATOMS: atom_id res chain seq x y z
N VAL A 1 7.98 -12.60 28.34
CA VAL A 1 8.39 -13.74 27.48
C VAL A 1 8.92 -13.25 26.13
N PRO A 2 10.22 -13.41 25.83
CA PRO A 2 10.85 -12.86 24.61
C PRO A 2 10.42 -13.50 23.27
N GLY A 3 9.56 -14.51 23.30
CA GLY A 3 8.99 -15.17 22.10
C GLY A 3 7.73 -14.48 21.55
N GLU A 4 6.93 -13.85 22.42
CA GLU A 4 5.60 -13.33 22.07
C GLU A 4 5.66 -11.99 21.30
N MET A 5 6.64 -11.14 21.62
CA MET A 5 6.89 -9.88 20.91
C MET A 5 7.38 -10.08 19.46
N ARG A 6 7.99 -11.24 19.14
CA ARG A 6 8.37 -11.57 17.75
C ARG A 6 7.14 -11.90 16.90
N GLY A 7 6.15 -12.58 17.48
CA GLY A 7 4.86 -12.86 16.82
C GLY A 7 4.07 -11.58 16.53
N ILE A 8 4.01 -10.64 17.48
CA ILE A 8 3.29 -9.36 17.31
C ILE A 8 3.94 -8.50 16.23
N LYS A 9 5.27 -8.38 16.20
CA LYS A 9 5.97 -7.59 15.15
C LYS A 9 5.86 -8.23 13.76
N LEU A 10 5.85 -9.55 13.68
CA LEU A 10 5.63 -10.27 12.43
C LEU A 10 4.20 -10.03 11.93
N CYS A 11 3.21 -10.15 12.81
CA CYS A 11 1.82 -9.87 12.50
C CYS A 11 1.62 -8.42 12.03
N GLN A 12 2.24 -7.44 12.71
CA GLN A 12 2.20 -6.03 12.30
C GLN A 12 2.76 -5.81 10.88
N ARG A 13 3.88 -6.45 10.53
CA ARG A 13 4.47 -6.38 9.18
C ARG A 13 3.57 -7.01 8.11
N PHE A 14 2.97 -8.17 8.40
CA PHE A 14 2.00 -8.80 7.51
C PHE A 14 0.74 -7.95 7.34
N PHE A 15 0.28 -7.31 8.41
CA PHE A 15 -0.85 -6.40 8.36
C PHE A 15 -0.58 -5.21 7.45
N THR A 16 0.58 -4.55 7.56
CA THR A 16 0.92 -3.43 6.66
C THR A 16 0.93 -3.86 5.19
N TYR A 17 1.44 -5.06 4.91
CA TYR A 17 1.49 -5.64 3.56
C TYR A 17 0.10 -5.90 2.96
N MET A 18 -0.81 -6.51 3.74
CA MET A 18 -2.17 -6.82 3.28
C MET A 18 -3.11 -5.60 3.29
N ARG A 19 -2.79 -4.57 4.09
CA ARG A 19 -3.60 -3.35 4.19
C ARG A 19 -3.60 -2.54 2.90
N GLY A 20 -2.46 -2.42 2.21
CA GLY A 20 -2.37 -1.65 0.95
C GLY A 20 -3.32 -2.19 -0.13
N ALA A 21 -3.27 -3.49 -0.39
CA ALA A 21 -4.16 -4.14 -1.35
C ALA A 21 -5.65 -4.06 -0.95
N LEU A 22 -5.96 -4.15 0.34
CA LEU A 22 -7.33 -4.02 0.84
C LEU A 22 -7.89 -2.61 0.61
N ILE A 23 -7.07 -1.57 0.84
CA ILE A 23 -7.47 -0.17 0.62
C ILE A 23 -7.72 0.06 -0.87
N LEU A 24 -6.81 -0.40 -1.74
CA LEU A 24 -6.99 -0.31 -3.19
C LEU A 24 -8.32 -0.94 -3.64
N ALA A 25 -8.66 -2.12 -3.13
CA ALA A 25 -9.88 -2.83 -3.52
C ALA A 25 -11.18 -2.18 -3.01
N ARG A 26 -11.13 -1.46 -1.89
CA ARG A 26 -12.32 -0.85 -1.26
C ARG A 26 -12.58 0.58 -1.74
N GLU A 27 -11.50 1.34 -1.87
CA GLU A 27 -11.54 2.79 -2.03
C GLU A 27 -11.41 3.25 -3.49
N TYR A 28 -10.80 2.44 -4.36
CA TYR A 28 -10.58 2.81 -5.76
C TYR A 28 -11.52 2.04 -6.69
N ARG A 29 -12.19 2.76 -7.59
CA ARG A 29 -13.12 2.20 -8.59
C ARG A 29 -12.87 2.79 -9.97
N PRO A 30 -13.11 2.03 -11.06
CA PRO A 30 -12.98 2.53 -12.43
C PRO A 30 -14.22 3.34 -12.84
N LEU A 31 -14.58 4.35 -12.06
CA LEU A 31 -15.74 5.22 -12.27
C LEU A 31 -15.32 6.69 -12.20
N ARG A 32 -16.14 7.59 -12.75
CA ARG A 32 -15.86 9.05 -12.78
C ARG A 32 -15.61 9.66 -11.39
N ALA A 33 -16.24 9.11 -10.35
CA ALA A 33 -16.05 9.45 -8.94
C ALA A 33 -15.43 8.26 -8.17
N GLY A 34 -14.44 7.61 -8.78
CA GLY A 34 -13.85 6.38 -8.29
C GLY A 34 -12.65 6.54 -7.36
N LEU A 35 -12.21 7.78 -7.10
CA LEU A 35 -11.18 8.08 -6.10
C LEU A 35 -11.84 8.32 -4.73
N PRO A 36 -11.21 7.91 -3.62
CA PRO A 36 -11.75 8.12 -2.28
C PRO A 36 -11.79 9.60 -1.84
N GLY A 37 -11.13 10.49 -2.58
CA GLY A 37 -11.05 11.91 -2.28
C GLY A 37 -10.44 12.70 -3.43
N ASN A 38 -9.97 13.91 -3.13
CA ASN A 38 -9.29 14.76 -4.11
C ASN A 38 -7.98 14.09 -4.56
N ASP A 39 -7.69 14.18 -5.86
CA ASP A 39 -6.46 13.61 -6.41
C ASP A 39 -5.21 14.43 -6.03
N ASP A 40 -5.37 15.65 -5.51
CA ASP A 40 -4.30 16.53 -5.03
C ASP A 40 -3.05 16.52 -5.94
N ALA A 41 -3.25 16.96 -7.19
CA ALA A 41 -2.24 16.99 -8.25
C ALA A 41 -1.59 15.62 -8.55
N GLY A 42 -2.35 14.53 -8.42
CA GLY A 42 -1.88 13.17 -8.71
C GLY A 42 -1.32 12.43 -7.49
N THR A 43 -1.51 12.96 -6.27
CA THR A 43 -1.10 12.28 -5.04
C THR A 43 -1.82 10.95 -4.87
N MET A 44 -3.14 10.91 -5.08
CA MET A 44 -3.92 9.66 -4.96
C MET A 44 -3.60 8.71 -6.11
N SER A 45 -3.51 9.24 -7.33
CA SER A 45 -3.13 8.45 -8.51
C SER A 45 -1.72 7.82 -8.37
N SER A 46 -0.75 8.59 -7.88
CA SER A 46 0.61 8.09 -7.61
C SER A 46 0.60 7.01 -6.52
N TRP A 47 -0.16 7.23 -5.44
CA TRP A 47 -0.31 6.24 -4.38
C TRP A 47 -0.88 4.92 -4.91
N TYR A 48 -1.88 4.98 -5.80
CA TYR A 48 -2.43 3.79 -6.45
C TYR A 48 -1.38 3.01 -7.23
N VAL A 49 -0.61 3.69 -8.10
CA VAL A 49 0.39 3.04 -8.97
C VAL A 49 1.47 2.36 -8.14
N TRP A 50 2.02 3.06 -7.15
CA TRP A 50 3.05 2.51 -6.26
C TRP A 50 2.56 1.26 -5.52
N ASN A 51 1.38 1.35 -4.91
CA ASN A 51 0.81 0.20 -4.20
C ASN A 51 0.43 -0.96 -5.15
N ALA A 52 0.02 -0.67 -6.40
CA ALA A 52 -0.29 -1.69 -7.38
C ALA A 52 0.96 -2.48 -7.84
N VAL A 53 2.12 -1.81 -7.92
CA VAL A 53 3.42 -2.44 -8.16
C VAL A 53 3.96 -3.17 -6.92
N GLY A 54 3.45 -2.84 -5.74
CA GLY A 54 3.90 -3.41 -4.46
C GLY A 54 5.14 -2.72 -3.88
N LEU A 55 5.41 -1.47 -4.27
CA LEU A 55 6.50 -0.65 -3.75
C LEU A 55 6.00 0.73 -3.35
N TYR A 56 6.52 1.34 -2.29
CA TYR A 56 6.16 2.70 -1.92
C TYR A 56 7.38 3.51 -1.48
N PRO A 57 7.67 4.67 -2.10
CA PRO A 57 8.84 5.48 -1.75
C PRO A 57 8.69 6.13 -0.36
N ASN A 58 9.74 6.04 0.45
CA ASN A 58 9.85 6.83 1.67
C ASN A 58 10.41 8.23 1.33
N SER A 59 9.57 9.26 1.38
CA SER A 59 9.96 10.61 0.99
C SER A 59 11.19 11.10 1.76
N GLY A 60 12.13 11.73 1.04
CA GLY A 60 13.37 12.26 1.61
C GLY A 60 14.45 11.21 1.89
N GLN A 61 14.23 9.93 1.56
CA GLN A 61 15.21 8.86 1.75
C GLN A 61 15.26 7.94 0.52
N PRO A 62 16.40 7.29 0.23
CA PRO A 62 16.53 6.35 -0.89
C PRO A 62 15.98 4.95 -0.55
N TYR A 63 14.88 4.88 0.20
CA TYR A 63 14.27 3.62 0.64
C TYR A 63 12.86 3.45 0.08
N TYR A 64 12.54 2.21 -0.27
CA TYR A 64 11.19 1.80 -0.69
C TYR A 64 10.66 0.77 0.30
N TYR A 65 9.41 0.96 0.71
CA TYR A 65 8.67 -0.05 1.43
C TYR A 65 8.12 -1.07 0.43
N ILE A 66 8.30 -2.34 0.74
CA ILE A 66 7.74 -3.43 -0.05
C ILE A 66 6.34 -3.72 0.50
N GLY A 67 5.36 -3.86 -0.39
CA GLY A 67 3.98 -4.23 -0.12
C GLY A 67 3.52 -5.35 -1.05
N SER A 68 2.23 -5.67 -1.03
CA SER A 68 1.68 -6.73 -1.88
C SER A 68 1.39 -6.18 -3.29
N PRO A 69 2.04 -6.68 -4.36
CA PRO A 69 1.69 -6.29 -5.73
C PRO A 69 0.26 -6.74 -6.06
N LEU A 70 -0.43 -5.95 -6.88
CA LEU A 70 -1.78 -6.27 -7.36
C LEU A 70 -1.72 -7.19 -8.59
N PHE A 71 -0.66 -7.07 -9.39
CA PHE A 71 -0.49 -7.81 -10.64
C PHE A 71 0.58 -8.89 -10.49
N HIS A 72 0.38 -10.02 -11.16
CA HIS A 72 1.36 -11.12 -11.22
C HIS A 72 2.59 -10.76 -12.08
N ARG A 73 2.43 -9.80 -13.00
CA ARG A 73 3.47 -9.29 -13.89
C ARG A 73 3.12 -7.84 -14.26
N ALA A 74 4.14 -7.00 -14.35
CA ALA A 74 4.07 -5.64 -14.84
C ALA A 74 4.86 -5.51 -16.15
#